data_AF-A0A1G4FIM8-F1
#
_entry.id   AF-A0A1G4FIM8-F1
#
_cell.length_a   1.000
_cell.length_b   1.000
_cell.length_c   1.000
_cell.angle_alpha   90.00
_cell.angle_beta   90.00
_cell.angle_gamma   90.00
#
_symmetry.space_group_name_H-M   'P 1'
#
loop_
_entity.id
_entity.type
_entity.pdbx_description
1 polymer ?
#
loop_
_entity_poly.entity_id
_entity_poly.type
_entity_poly.pdbx_seq_one_letter_code
_entity_poly.pdbx_strand_id
1 'polypeptide(L)'
;MNRIIKVLRPAFLCFVVMTVLCGIIYPGIVTGIAQAAFPNKANGSIITVTLKDGTKKDFGSSLIAQKFTKPEYLIGRPAGTTNLSPVGKEQEKLIKERIDWWHSINPDNKADIPMDLVTASGSGVDRNISPEAAEYQVTRIARERNVSQEDIRAIIKKYTTGRFLGFWGEPAVNVLKVNLSLDGLL
;
A
#
# COMPACT_ATOMS: atom_id res chain seq x y z
N MET A 1 3.73 39.88 -41.47
CA MET A 1 2.70 38.83 -41.70
C MET A 1 3.26 37.54 -42.32
N ASN A 2 4.06 37.61 -43.40
CA ASN A 2 4.54 36.40 -44.12
C ASN A 2 5.47 35.45 -43.35
N ARG A 3 6.22 35.91 -42.33
CA ARG A 3 7.04 35.02 -41.48
C ARG A 3 6.19 34.15 -40.54
N ILE A 4 5.13 34.72 -39.96
CA ILE A 4 4.22 34.00 -39.05
C ILE A 4 3.45 32.90 -39.81
N ILE A 5 2.94 33.22 -40.99
CA ILE A 5 2.21 32.24 -41.83
C ILE A 5 3.14 31.09 -42.28
N LYS A 6 4.43 31.36 -42.53
CA LYS A 6 5.41 30.34 -42.91
C LYS A 6 5.76 29.37 -41.77
N VAL A 7 5.68 29.79 -40.51
CA VAL A 7 5.97 28.92 -39.35
C VAL A 7 4.74 28.18 -38.83
N LEU A 8 3.53 28.64 -39.13
CA LEU A 8 2.29 27.99 -38.67
C LEU A 8 2.14 26.56 -39.19
N ARG A 9 2.47 26.30 -40.46
CA ARG A 9 2.38 24.95 -41.05
C ARG A 9 3.35 23.94 -40.41
N PRO A 10 4.67 24.19 -40.32
CA PRO A 10 5.58 23.24 -39.65
C PRO A 10 5.30 23.12 -38.16
N ALA A 11 4.86 24.19 -37.48
CA ALA A 11 4.45 24.12 -36.07
C ALA A 11 3.23 23.21 -35.87
N PHE A 12 2.20 23.36 -36.70
CA PHE A 12 1.01 22.50 -36.66
C PHE A 12 1.35 21.04 -36.98
N LEU A 13 2.19 20.80 -37.99
CA LEU A 13 2.61 19.44 -38.32
C LEU A 13 3.42 18.81 -37.18
N CYS A 14 4.35 19.55 -36.58
CA CYS A 14 5.11 19.09 -35.43
C CYS A 14 4.19 18.74 -34.26
N PHE A 15 3.19 19.60 -33.97
CA PHE A 15 2.17 19.33 -32.96
C PHE A 15 1.44 18.02 -33.24
N VAL A 16 0.89 17.82 -34.45
CA VAL A 16 0.15 16.61 -34.81
C VAL A 16 1.04 15.36 -34.72
N VAL A 17 2.27 15.42 -35.24
CA VAL A 17 3.19 14.28 -35.21
C VAL A 17 3.56 13.94 -33.76
N MET A 18 3.87 14.93 -32.92
CA MET A 18 4.16 14.69 -31.51
C MET A 18 2.94 14.18 -30.74
N THR A 19 1.72 14.65 -31.05
CA THR A 19 0.49 14.11 -30.46
C THR A 19 0.28 12.65 -30.84
N VAL A 20 0.46 12.27 -32.10
CA VAL A 20 0.32 10.87 -32.53
C VAL A 20 1.43 10.01 -31.92
N LEU A 21 2.67 10.49 -31.94
CA LEU A 21 3.81 9.75 -31.41
C LEU A 21 3.69 9.53 -29.90
N CYS A 22 3.48 10.59 -29.12
CA CYS A 22 3.45 10.54 -27.66
C CYS A 22 2.09 10.11 -27.08
N GLY A 23 0.99 10.35 -27.80
CA GLY A 23 -0.36 10.06 -27.35
C GLY A 23 -0.94 8.74 -27.86
N ILE A 24 -0.38 8.16 -28.94
CA ILE A 24 -0.89 6.92 -29.52
C ILE A 24 0.21 5.87 -29.63
N ILE A 25 1.28 6.17 -30.38
CA ILE A 25 2.32 5.16 -30.68
C ILE A 25 3.04 4.74 -29.40
N TYR A 26 3.54 5.69 -28.62
CA TYR A 26 4.25 5.41 -27.37
C TYR A 26 3.39 4.66 -26.34
N PRO A 27 2.20 5.14 -25.92
CA PRO A 27 1.39 4.42 -24.94
C PRO A 27 0.89 3.08 -25.48
N GLY A 28 0.61 2.97 -26.78
CA GLY A 28 0.24 1.70 -27.42
C GLY A 28 1.34 0.65 -27.32
N ILE A 29 2.59 1.02 -27.65
CA ILE A 29 3.74 0.13 -27.54
C ILE A 29 3.99 -0.26 -26.07
N VAL A 30 4.03 0.71 -25.16
CA VAL A 30 4.24 0.45 -23.72
C VAL A 30 3.17 -0.47 -23.16
N THR A 31 1.90 -0.25 -23.53
CA THR A 31 0.78 -1.10 -23.09
C THR A 31 0.91 -2.51 -23.65
N GLY A 32 1.24 -2.66 -24.95
CA GLY A 32 1.44 -3.97 -25.58
C GLY A 32 2.56 -4.76 -24.90
N ILE A 33 3.70 -4.13 -24.63
CA ILE A 33 4.82 -4.76 -23.91
C ILE A 33 4.41 -5.12 -22.47
N ALA A 34 3.76 -4.19 -21.76
CA ALA A 34 3.36 -4.42 -20.37
C ALA A 34 2.38 -5.59 -20.23
N GLN A 35 1.40 -5.71 -21.14
CA GLN A 35 0.45 -6.82 -21.13
C GLN A 35 1.10 -8.14 -21.53
N ALA A 36 2.04 -8.14 -22.49
CA ALA A 36 2.73 -9.35 -22.91
C ALA A 36 3.71 -9.89 -21.84
N ALA A 37 4.50 -8.99 -21.22
CA ALA A 37 5.55 -9.38 -20.28
C ALA A 37 5.07 -9.45 -18.83
N PHE A 38 4.15 -8.58 -18.42
CA PHE A 38 3.76 -8.40 -17.01
C PHE A 38 2.25 -8.20 -16.81
N PRO A 39 1.38 -9.10 -17.31
CA PRO A 39 -0.06 -8.90 -17.30
C PRO A 39 -0.62 -8.68 -15.89
N ASN A 40 -0.13 -9.41 -14.87
CA ASN A 40 -0.60 -9.23 -13.49
C ASN A 40 -0.33 -7.79 -12.97
N LYS A 41 0.88 -7.25 -13.24
CA LYS A 41 1.25 -5.90 -12.79
C LYS A 41 0.54 -4.81 -13.60
N ALA A 42 0.45 -5.00 -14.92
CA ALA A 42 -0.21 -4.07 -15.83
C ALA A 42 -1.71 -3.90 -15.50
N ASN A 43 -2.35 -4.98 -15.03
CA ASN A 43 -3.76 -4.97 -14.63
C ASN A 43 -3.96 -4.70 -13.12
N GLY A 44 -3.00 -4.04 -12.46
CA GLY A 44 -3.18 -3.52 -11.10
C GLY A 44 -2.82 -4.47 -9.96
N SER A 45 -2.19 -5.61 -10.24
CA SER A 45 -1.71 -6.57 -9.23
C SER A 45 -2.79 -7.06 -8.26
N ILE A 46 -3.98 -7.37 -8.79
CA ILE A 46 -5.13 -7.86 -8.03
C ILE A 46 -4.83 -9.24 -7.43
N ILE A 47 -5.20 -9.41 -6.15
CA ILE A 47 -5.15 -10.68 -5.44
C ILE A 47 -6.50 -11.38 -5.62
N THR A 48 -6.52 -12.37 -6.48
CA THR A 48 -7.67 -13.26 -6.70
C THR A 48 -7.41 -14.59 -6.01
N VAL A 49 -8.34 -15.02 -5.15
CA VAL A 49 -8.26 -16.31 -4.44
C VAL A 49 -9.42 -17.20 -4.87
N THR A 50 -9.14 -18.47 -5.11
CA THR A 50 -10.16 -19.50 -5.31
C THR A 50 -10.60 -20.01 -3.94
N LEU A 51 -11.86 -19.75 -3.59
CA LEU A 51 -12.47 -20.21 -2.35
C LEU A 51 -12.74 -21.73 -2.41
N LYS A 52 -13.03 -22.33 -1.24
CA LYS A 52 -13.29 -23.78 -1.11
C LYS A 52 -14.48 -24.28 -1.94
N ASP A 53 -15.39 -23.39 -2.29
CA ASP A 53 -16.54 -23.64 -3.16
C ASP A 53 -16.20 -23.56 -4.67
N GLY A 54 -14.92 -23.30 -5.01
CA GLY A 54 -14.44 -23.16 -6.39
C GLY A 54 -14.66 -21.76 -6.98
N THR A 55 -15.28 -20.83 -6.24
CA THR A 55 -15.50 -19.47 -6.73
C THR A 55 -14.22 -18.63 -6.65
N LYS A 56 -13.96 -17.82 -7.68
CA LYS A 56 -12.86 -16.85 -7.67
C LYS A 56 -13.37 -15.54 -7.10
N LYS A 57 -12.69 -15.03 -6.08
CA LYS A 57 -13.01 -13.74 -5.46
C LYS A 57 -11.80 -12.83 -5.45
N ASP A 58 -12.02 -11.59 -5.84
CA ASP A 58 -11.01 -10.53 -5.79
C ASP A 58 -11.02 -9.87 -4.42
N PHE A 59 -9.85 -9.87 -3.77
CA PHE A 59 -9.64 -9.26 -2.45
C PHE A 59 -8.92 -7.91 -2.56
N GLY A 60 -8.85 -7.32 -3.75
CA GLY A 60 -8.23 -6.02 -4.03
C GLY A 60 -6.78 -6.13 -4.51
N SER A 61 -6.14 -4.97 -4.69
CA SER A 61 -4.77 -4.90 -5.20
C SER A 61 -3.75 -5.14 -4.08
N SER A 62 -2.71 -5.92 -4.39
CA SER A 62 -1.54 -6.02 -3.53
C SER A 62 -0.79 -4.70 -3.34
N LEU A 63 -1.11 -3.66 -4.12
CA LEU A 63 -0.48 -2.34 -4.10
C LEU A 63 -1.28 -1.29 -3.29
N ILE A 64 -2.51 -1.59 -2.87
CA ILE A 64 -3.43 -0.61 -2.26
C ILE A 64 -3.78 -1.02 -0.82
N ALA A 65 -3.74 -0.07 0.11
CA ALA A 65 -4.18 -0.27 1.48
C ALA A 65 -5.69 -0.52 1.60
N GLN A 66 -6.07 -1.33 2.59
CA GLN A 66 -7.44 -1.49 3.02
C GLN A 66 -7.57 -1.12 4.49
N LYS A 67 -8.74 -0.63 4.87
CA LYS A 67 -9.03 -0.26 6.25
C LYS A 67 -9.34 -1.52 7.05
N PHE A 68 -8.39 -1.91 7.90
CA PHE A 68 -8.59 -2.94 8.93
C PHE A 68 -8.75 -2.27 10.28
N THR A 69 -9.82 -2.58 11.00
CA THR A 69 -10.08 -2.03 12.35
C THR A 69 -10.30 -3.10 13.40
N LYS A 70 -10.49 -4.37 12.99
CA LYS A 70 -10.81 -5.42 13.94
C LYS A 70 -9.56 -5.94 14.67
N PRO A 71 -9.67 -6.36 15.94
CA PRO A 71 -8.56 -6.83 16.76
C PRO A 71 -7.75 -8.00 16.17
N GLU A 72 -8.41 -8.90 15.43
CA GLU A 72 -7.84 -10.11 14.85
C GLU A 72 -7.01 -9.89 13.57
N TYR A 73 -6.93 -8.66 13.08
CA TYR A 73 -6.20 -8.31 11.86
C TYR A 73 -4.99 -7.42 12.15
N LEU A 74 -3.99 -7.51 11.28
CA LEU A 74 -2.92 -6.53 11.20
C LEU A 74 -3.50 -5.21 10.69
N ILE A 75 -3.29 -4.15 11.46
CA ILE A 75 -3.82 -2.83 11.17
C ILE A 75 -2.67 -2.00 10.61
N GLY A 76 -2.93 -1.41 9.45
CA GLY A 76 -1.97 -0.56 8.75
C GLY A 76 -1.94 0.86 9.31
N ARG A 77 -1.30 1.74 8.54
CA ARG A 77 -1.24 3.17 8.86
C ARG A 77 -2.65 3.80 8.84
N PRO A 78 -2.87 4.88 9.61
CA PRO A 78 -4.07 5.69 9.47
C PRO A 78 -4.34 6.07 8.01
N ALA A 79 -5.58 5.84 7.58
CA ALA A 79 -6.00 6.12 6.21
C ALA A 79 -6.09 7.62 5.93
N GLY A 80 -5.94 7.98 4.65
CA GLY A 80 -6.03 9.36 4.18
C GLY A 80 -4.68 10.09 4.17
N THR A 81 -4.64 11.20 3.45
CA THR A 81 -3.48 12.09 3.37
C THR A 81 -3.64 13.24 4.35
N THR A 82 -2.52 13.67 4.95
CA THR A 82 -2.48 14.85 5.80
C THR A 82 -1.35 15.77 5.35
N ASN A 83 -1.66 17.06 5.20
CA ASN A 83 -0.68 18.12 4.96
C ASN A 83 -0.57 19.04 6.19
N LEU A 84 -0.89 18.50 7.38
CA LEU A 84 -0.79 19.23 8.64
C LEU A 84 0.67 19.46 9.02
N SER A 85 0.93 20.58 9.68
CA SER A 85 2.25 20.88 10.22
C SER A 85 2.64 19.89 11.32
N PRO A 86 3.92 19.45 11.39
CA PRO A 86 4.41 18.60 12.48
C PRO A 86 4.18 19.18 13.89
N VAL A 87 4.09 20.51 14.01
CA VAL A 87 3.87 21.23 15.27
C VAL A 87 2.45 21.81 15.39
N GLY A 88 1.52 21.36 14.53
CA GLY A 88 0.13 21.82 14.54
C GLY A 88 -0.69 21.16 15.64
N LYS A 89 -1.53 21.94 16.34
CA LYS A 89 -2.43 21.44 17.40
C LYS A 89 -3.39 20.33 16.92
N GLU A 90 -3.83 20.41 15.66
CA GLU A 90 -4.70 19.39 15.06
C GLU A 90 -3.97 18.05 14.85
N GLN A 91 -2.71 18.10 14.41
CA GLN A 91 -1.87 16.91 14.26
C GLN A 91 -1.61 16.26 15.63
N GLU A 92 -1.29 17.06 16.65
CA GLU A 92 -1.10 16.59 18.02
C GLU A 92 -2.38 15.90 18.55
N LYS A 93 -3.54 16.51 18.33
CA LYS A 93 -4.84 15.94 18.73
C LYS A 93 -5.10 14.59 18.05
N LEU A 94 -4.91 14.49 16.74
CA LEU A 94 -5.11 13.25 15.99
C LEU A 94 -4.15 12.13 16.45
N ILE A 95 -2.89 12.48 16.74
CA ILE A 95 -1.92 11.51 17.28
C ILE A 95 -2.39 11.00 18.64
N LYS A 96 -2.84 11.88 19.55
CA LYS A 96 -3.36 11.49 20.86
C LYS A 96 -4.57 10.56 20.73
N GLU A 97 -5.55 10.91 19.89
CA GLU A 97 -6.72 10.06 19.64
C GLU A 97 -6.33 8.67 19.12
N ARG A 98 -5.31 8.57 18.27
CA ARG A 98 -4.81 7.29 17.75
C ARG A 98 -4.08 6.49 18.83
N ILE A 99 -3.28 7.15 19.67
CA ILE A 99 -2.62 6.51 20.81
C ILE A 99 -3.67 5.93 21.78
N ASP A 100 -4.67 6.73 22.14
CA ASP A 100 -5.75 6.31 23.03
C ASP A 100 -6.52 5.12 22.43
N TRP A 101 -6.78 5.15 21.12
CA TRP A 101 -7.41 4.03 20.43
C TRP A 101 -6.55 2.76 20.50
N TRP A 102 -5.23 2.84 20.27
CA TRP A 102 -4.32 1.71 20.38
C TRP A 102 -4.29 1.09 21.78
N HIS A 103 -4.30 1.93 22.83
CA HIS A 103 -4.39 1.44 24.21
C HIS A 103 -5.75 0.80 24.51
N SER A 104 -6.85 1.27 23.89
CA SER A 104 -8.18 0.69 24.12
C SER A 104 -8.35 -0.72 23.53
N ILE A 105 -7.69 -1.01 22.39
CA ILE A 105 -7.75 -2.34 21.74
C ILE A 105 -6.72 -3.33 22.27
N ASN A 106 -5.69 -2.86 22.98
CA ASN A 106 -4.67 -3.71 23.57
C ASN A 106 -4.08 -3.12 24.87
N PRO A 107 -4.88 -3.06 25.96
CA PRO A 107 -4.48 -2.40 27.20
C PRO A 107 -3.30 -3.07 27.91
N ASP A 108 -3.06 -4.36 27.64
CA ASP A 108 -1.96 -5.12 28.24
C ASP A 108 -0.59 -4.79 27.63
N ASN A 109 -0.57 -4.21 26.44
CA ASN A 109 0.67 -3.87 25.76
C ASN A 109 1.19 -2.50 26.22
N LYS A 110 2.36 -2.52 26.86
CA LYS A 110 3.04 -1.32 27.39
C LYS A 110 4.23 -0.88 26.55
N ALA A 111 4.49 -1.52 25.40
CA ALA A 111 5.56 -1.09 24.52
C ALA A 111 5.23 0.28 23.89
N ASP A 112 6.26 1.01 23.50
CA ASP A 112 6.09 2.27 22.78
C ASP A 112 5.41 2.01 21.42
N ILE A 113 4.39 2.80 21.09
CA ILE A 113 3.65 2.67 19.84
C ILE A 113 4.53 3.15 18.68
N PRO A 114 4.82 2.31 17.67
CA PRO A 114 5.59 2.72 16.50
C PRO A 114 4.92 3.86 15.72
N MET A 115 5.74 4.77 15.20
CA MET A 115 5.28 6.01 14.55
C MET A 115 4.33 5.76 13.37
N ASP A 116 4.54 4.67 12.63
CA ASP A 116 3.70 4.26 11.49
C ASP A 116 2.23 4.11 11.85
N LEU A 117 1.95 3.65 13.07
CA LEU A 117 0.60 3.33 13.53
C LEU A 117 -0.18 4.56 14.00
N VAL A 118 0.50 5.69 14.19
CA VAL A 118 -0.10 6.96 14.63
C VAL A 118 0.02 8.07 13.60
N THR A 119 0.84 7.89 12.56
CA THR A 119 1.04 8.87 11.48
C THR A 119 0.47 8.39 10.15
N ALA A 120 -0.31 9.26 9.50
CA ALA A 120 -0.86 8.98 8.19
C ALA A 120 0.22 9.00 7.09
N SER A 121 -0.03 8.31 6.00
CA SER A 121 0.90 8.20 4.87
C SER A 121 0.76 9.36 3.88
N GLY A 122 1.83 9.63 3.12
CA GLY A 122 1.80 10.66 2.08
C GLY A 122 0.89 10.33 0.89
N SER A 123 0.63 9.04 0.61
CA SER A 123 -0.28 8.61 -0.46
C SER A 123 -1.73 8.43 0.00
N GLY A 124 -1.96 8.27 1.30
CA GLY A 124 -3.26 7.92 1.88
C GLY A 124 -3.71 6.48 1.65
N VAL A 125 -2.96 5.70 0.86
CA VAL A 125 -3.24 4.31 0.48
C VAL A 125 -2.03 3.39 0.70
N ASP A 126 -1.18 3.74 1.67
CA ASP A 126 0.03 2.98 1.99
C ASP A 126 -0.28 1.59 2.54
N ARG A 127 0.05 0.58 1.74
CA ARG A 127 -0.17 -0.84 2.04
C ARG A 127 0.80 -1.40 3.07
N ASN A 128 1.85 -0.65 3.41
CA ASN A 128 2.99 -1.14 4.17
C ASN A 128 3.05 -0.52 5.56
N ILE A 129 3.59 -1.29 6.50
CA ILE A 129 4.07 -0.82 7.80
C ILE A 129 5.47 -1.40 8.05
N SER A 130 6.24 -0.80 8.94
CA SER A 130 7.52 -1.34 9.41
C SER A 130 7.35 -2.70 10.10
N PRO A 131 8.39 -3.55 10.10
CA PRO A 131 8.40 -4.79 10.90
C PRO A 131 8.15 -4.55 12.39
N GLU A 132 8.64 -3.44 12.93
CA GLU A 132 8.45 -3.05 14.33
C GLU A 132 6.97 -2.76 14.61
N ALA A 133 6.29 -2.04 13.70
CA ALA A 133 4.85 -1.80 13.77
C ALA A 133 4.01 -3.09 13.62
N ALA A 134 4.53 -4.08 12.90
CA ALA A 134 3.88 -5.38 12.79
C ALA A 134 4.07 -6.21 14.07
N GLU A 135 5.28 -6.25 14.63
CA GLU A 135 5.60 -6.97 15.87
C GLU A 135 4.81 -6.43 17.06
N TYR A 136 4.62 -5.11 17.15
CA TYR A 136 3.78 -4.46 18.18
C TYR A 136 2.37 -5.07 18.27
N GLN A 137 1.84 -5.60 17.17
CA GLN A 137 0.47 -6.12 17.07
C GLN A 137 0.37 -7.64 17.26
N VAL A 138 1.49 -8.39 17.24
CA VAL A 138 1.51 -9.85 17.23
C VAL A 138 0.77 -10.45 18.42
N THR A 139 1.04 -9.94 19.62
CA THR A 139 0.44 -10.48 20.86
C THR A 139 -1.08 -10.36 20.84
N ARG A 140 -1.62 -9.21 20.39
CA ARG A 140 -3.06 -9.01 20.24
C ARG A 140 -3.63 -9.99 19.23
N ILE A 141 -3.05 -10.08 18.03
CA ILE A 141 -3.58 -10.92 16.95
C ILE A 141 -3.55 -12.41 17.36
N ALA A 142 -2.49 -12.85 18.04
CA ALA A 142 -2.35 -14.21 18.57
C ALA A 142 -3.50 -14.57 19.52
N ARG A 143 -3.81 -13.67 20.46
CA ARG A 143 -4.91 -13.82 21.42
C ARG A 143 -6.26 -13.92 20.72
N GLU A 144 -6.56 -13.01 19.80
CA GLU A 144 -7.87 -12.93 19.14
C GLU A 144 -8.12 -14.09 18.17
N ARG A 145 -7.06 -14.63 17.55
CA ARG A 145 -7.16 -15.76 16.62
C ARG A 145 -6.90 -17.12 17.26
N ASN A 146 -6.50 -17.16 18.53
CA ASN A 146 -6.09 -18.37 19.24
C ASN A 146 -5.01 -19.17 18.47
N VAL A 147 -4.00 -18.45 17.97
CA VAL A 147 -2.84 -19.01 17.24
C VAL A 147 -1.54 -18.62 17.93
N SER A 148 -0.45 -19.35 17.66
CA SER A 148 0.85 -19.04 18.26
C SER A 148 1.40 -17.70 17.73
N GLN A 149 2.21 -17.03 18.55
CA GLN A 149 2.90 -15.80 18.11
C GLN A 149 3.92 -16.12 17.01
N GLU A 150 4.53 -17.29 17.09
CA GLU A 150 5.53 -17.81 16.15
C GLU A 150 4.94 -17.95 14.74
N ASP A 151 3.72 -18.47 14.63
CA ASP A 151 3.02 -18.60 13.34
C ASP A 151 2.74 -17.24 12.72
N ILE A 152 2.31 -16.26 13.53
CA ILE A 152 2.06 -14.88 13.05
C ILE A 152 3.36 -14.24 12.59
N ARG A 153 4.45 -14.37 13.36
CA ARG A 153 5.78 -13.85 12.98
C ARG A 153 6.27 -14.48 11.69
N ALA A 154 6.05 -15.77 11.49
CA ALA A 154 6.39 -16.46 10.24
C ALA A 154 5.63 -15.87 9.05
N ILE A 155 4.33 -15.60 9.20
CA ILE A 155 3.50 -14.94 8.17
C ILE A 155 4.00 -13.52 7.90
N ILE A 156 4.26 -12.72 8.93
CA ILE A 156 4.80 -11.36 8.80
C ILE A 156 6.12 -11.39 8.03
N LYS A 157 7.04 -12.28 8.40
CA LYS A 157 8.33 -12.45 7.73
C LYS A 157 8.18 -12.84 6.26
N LYS A 158 7.25 -13.75 5.93
CA LYS A 158 6.94 -14.16 4.54
C LYS A 158 6.53 -12.98 3.66
N TYR A 159 5.82 -12.00 4.23
CA TYR A 159 5.34 -10.81 3.50
C TYR A 159 6.10 -9.53 3.84
N THR A 160 7.29 -9.67 4.44
CA THR A 160 8.23 -8.57 4.64
C THR A 160 9.13 -8.45 3.41
N THR A 161 9.13 -7.29 2.77
CA THR A 161 10.08 -6.94 1.71
C THR A 161 11.31 -6.30 2.34
N GLY A 162 12.50 -6.80 2.02
CA GLY A 162 13.77 -6.23 2.48
C GLY A 162 14.19 -4.98 1.69
N ARG A 163 15.34 -4.41 2.06
CA ARG A 163 15.93 -3.26 1.36
C ARG A 163 16.35 -3.65 -0.06
N PHE A 164 16.09 -2.76 -1.01
CA PHE A 164 16.57 -2.94 -2.39
C PHE A 164 18.10 -2.83 -2.41
N LEU A 165 18.77 -3.83 -2.98
CA LEU A 165 20.23 -3.99 -2.97
C LEU A 165 20.87 -3.96 -1.57
N GLY A 166 20.10 -4.18 -0.50
CA GLY A 166 20.59 -4.22 0.89
C GLY A 166 20.72 -2.86 1.58
N PHE A 167 20.64 -1.73 0.87
CA PHE A 167 20.82 -0.39 1.44
C PHE A 167 19.73 0.62 1.06
N TRP A 168 18.96 0.38 0.00
CA TRP A 168 17.98 1.36 -0.48
C TRP A 168 16.58 1.04 0.04
N GLY A 169 15.97 2.02 0.69
CA GLY A 169 14.62 1.92 1.25
C GLY A 169 14.61 1.25 2.62
N GLU A 170 13.40 0.97 3.10
CA GLU A 170 13.15 0.41 4.42
C GLU A 170 12.45 -0.95 4.32
N PRO A 171 12.71 -1.88 5.25
CA PRO A 171 11.93 -3.09 5.36
C PRO A 171 10.44 -2.76 5.53
N ALA A 172 9.57 -3.49 4.84
CA ALA A 172 8.16 -3.18 4.79
C ALA A 172 7.29 -4.45 4.77
N VAL A 173 6.28 -4.50 5.63
CA VAL A 173 5.32 -5.59 5.76
C VAL A 173 4.04 -5.24 5.01
N ASN A 174 3.62 -6.09 4.07
CA ASN A 174 2.38 -5.89 3.31
C ASN A 174 1.14 -6.31 4.14
N VAL A 175 0.34 -5.34 4.56
CA VAL A 175 -0.78 -5.57 5.48
C VAL A 175 -1.86 -6.49 4.89
N LEU A 176 -2.26 -6.25 3.63
CA LEU A 176 -3.30 -7.04 2.97
C LEU A 176 -2.88 -8.51 2.83
N LYS A 177 -1.65 -8.77 2.38
CA LYS A 177 -1.16 -10.14 2.22
C LYS A 177 -1.06 -10.89 3.54
N VAL A 178 -0.61 -10.21 4.61
CA VAL A 178 -0.61 -10.81 5.95
C VAL A 178 -2.02 -11.18 6.37
N ASN A 179 -2.99 -10.26 6.25
CA ASN A 179 -4.37 -10.52 6.67
C ASN A 179 -5.04 -11.64 5.87
N LEU A 180 -4.82 -11.71 4.57
CA LEU A 180 -5.33 -12.82 3.75
C LEU A 180 -4.68 -14.16 4.13
N SER A 181 -3.39 -14.17 4.48
CA SER A 181 -2.72 -15.40 4.93
C SER A 181 -3.17 -15.82 6.33
N LEU A 182 -3.45 -14.88 7.23
CA LEU A 182 -4.10 -15.14 8.53
C LEU A 182 -5.49 -15.79 8.35
N ASP A 183 -6.21 -15.42 7.30
CA ASP A 183 -7.50 -16.02 6.92
C ASP A 183 -7.36 -17.35 6.16
N GLY A 184 -6.13 -17.83 5.93
CA GLY A 184 -5.86 -19.08 5.21
C GLY A 184 -6.11 -19.00 3.70
N LEU A 185 -6.08 -17.79 3.13
CA LEU A 185 -6.36 -17.52 1.71
C LEU A 185 -5.09 -17.42 0.85
N LEU A 186 -3.89 -17.28 1.45
CA LEU A 186 -2.57 -17.16 0.81
C LEU A 186 -1.46 -17.94 1.53
#